data_AF-A0A4R4PP28-F1
#
_entry.id   AF-A0A4R4PP28-F1
#
_cell.length_a   1.000
_cell.length_b   1.000
_cell.length_c   1.000
_cell.angle_alpha   90.00
_cell.angle_beta   90.00
_cell.angle_gamma   90.00
#
_symmetry.space_group_name_H-M   'P 1'
#
loop_
_entity.id
_entity.type
_entity.pdbx_description
1 polymer ?
#
loop_
_entity_poly.entity_id
_entity_poly.type
_entity_poly.pdbx_seq_one_letter_code
_entity_poly.pdbx_strand_id
1 'polypeptide(L)'
;MSNSSRAISPTADQNAPDPLCRRPIGSERYVLGEEYFSTERYSYSHSWNENITLTKRPYTMSDLLNEFSAAGLWIETTLEPQLTEQARRRHPHKQEWMNKHLGILIFKLRPL
;
A
#
# COMPACT_ATOMS: atom_id res chain seq x y z
N MET A 1 -8.25 -57.92 8.74
CA MET A 1 -6.85 -57.83 8.27
C MET A 1 -6.87 -57.54 6.78
N SER A 2 -5.97 -56.66 6.33
CA SER A 2 -5.61 -56.30 4.94
C SER A 2 -6.46 -55.25 4.21
N ASN A 3 -6.03 -53.99 4.42
CA ASN A 3 -6.10 -52.88 3.47
C ASN A 3 -5.30 -53.19 2.19
N SER A 4 -5.77 -52.73 1.02
CA SER A 4 -4.87 -52.21 -0.02
C SER A 4 -5.64 -51.30 -1.00
N SER A 5 -5.62 -50.00 -0.71
CA SER A 5 -6.01 -48.93 -1.65
C SER A 5 -4.83 -48.62 -2.57
N ARG A 6 -5.07 -48.60 -3.88
CA ARG A 6 -4.07 -48.23 -4.89
C ARG A 6 -4.20 -46.74 -5.27
N ALA A 7 -3.13 -46.01 -4.94
CA ALA A 7 -2.53 -44.83 -5.57
C ALA A 7 -3.42 -43.76 -6.25
N ILE A 8 -3.37 -42.54 -5.71
CA ILE A 8 -3.21 -41.30 -6.51
C ILE A 8 -2.21 -40.40 -5.77
N SER A 9 -1.06 -40.17 -6.39
CA SER A 9 -0.12 -39.12 -5.99
C SER A 9 -0.68 -37.75 -6.35
N PRO A 10 -0.61 -36.74 -5.46
CA PRO A 10 -0.60 -35.36 -5.88
C PRO A 10 0.78 -34.77 -5.56
N THR A 11 1.64 -34.71 -6.57
CA THR A 11 2.64 -33.64 -6.67
C THR A 11 1.87 -32.34 -6.90
N ALA A 12 1.44 -31.70 -5.81
CA ALA A 12 1.04 -30.31 -5.81
C ALA A 12 2.26 -29.50 -5.39
N ASP A 13 2.90 -28.88 -6.38
CA ASP A 13 3.86 -27.81 -6.16
C ASP A 13 3.14 -26.68 -5.41
N GLN A 14 3.45 -26.52 -4.12
CA GLN A 14 2.82 -25.53 -3.23
C GLN A 14 3.27 -24.08 -3.52
N ASN A 15 4.02 -23.85 -4.60
CA ASN A 15 4.47 -22.52 -5.02
C ASN A 15 3.86 -22.06 -6.36
N ALA A 16 2.81 -22.71 -6.86
CA ALA A 16 2.12 -22.21 -8.05
C ALA A 16 1.32 -20.92 -7.74
N PRO A 17 1.61 -19.77 -8.37
CA PRO A 17 0.79 -18.56 -8.20
C PRO A 17 -0.61 -18.77 -8.78
N ASP A 18 -1.61 -18.21 -8.09
CA ASP A 18 -3.05 -18.32 -8.39
C ASP A 18 -3.36 -18.01 -9.88
N PRO A 19 -4.10 -18.88 -10.60
CA PRO A 19 -4.40 -18.71 -12.02
C PRO A 19 -5.24 -17.46 -12.36
N LEU A 20 -5.78 -16.73 -11.38
CA LEU A 20 -6.44 -15.45 -11.59
C LEU A 20 -5.48 -14.31 -12.01
N CYS A 21 -4.17 -14.51 -11.91
CA CYS A 21 -3.14 -13.53 -12.31
C CYS A 21 -2.71 -13.60 -13.80
N ARG A 22 -3.46 -14.27 -14.68
CA ARG A 22 -3.15 -14.31 -16.12
C ARG A 22 -4.30 -13.75 -16.97
N ARG A 23 -4.41 -12.42 -17.06
CA ARG A 23 -5.05 -11.77 -18.22
C ARG A 23 -3.99 -11.04 -19.02
N PRO A 24 -3.96 -11.16 -20.35
CA PRO A 24 -2.98 -10.47 -21.17
C PRO A 24 -3.36 -8.99 -21.23
N ILE A 25 -2.41 -8.14 -20.87
CA ILE A 25 -2.57 -6.69 -20.94
C ILE A 25 -1.70 -6.19 -22.08
N GLY A 26 -2.35 -5.84 -23.19
CA GLY A 26 -1.80 -5.04 -24.26
C GLY A 26 -2.11 -3.56 -24.05
N SER A 27 -1.19 -2.72 -24.53
CA SER A 27 -1.07 -1.26 -24.43
C SER A 27 -0.71 -0.73 -23.03
N GLU A 28 0.61 -0.61 -22.79
CA GLU A 28 1.29 0.13 -21.72
C GLU A 28 0.47 0.34 -20.44
N ARG A 29 0.24 -0.75 -19.70
CA ARG A 29 -0.32 -0.64 -18.35
C ARG A 29 0.80 -0.87 -17.35
N TYR A 30 1.13 0.17 -16.62
CA TYR A 30 1.88 0.06 -15.39
C TYR A 30 1.21 -0.98 -14.48
N VAL A 31 2.00 -1.89 -13.93
CA VAL A 31 1.51 -2.94 -13.05
C VAL A 31 1.06 -2.26 -11.75
N LEU A 32 -0.24 -2.27 -11.48
CA LEU A 32 -0.83 -1.83 -10.21
C LEU A 32 -0.02 -2.41 -9.05
N GLY A 33 0.77 -1.55 -8.38
CA GLY A 33 1.63 -1.94 -7.26
C GLY A 33 3.10 -1.49 -7.41
N GLU A 34 3.70 -1.56 -8.59
CA GLU A 34 5.12 -1.15 -8.78
C GLU A 34 5.28 0.36 -8.57
N GLU A 35 4.31 1.14 -9.05
CA GLU A 35 4.23 2.59 -8.84
C GLU A 35 4.18 2.96 -7.35
N TYR A 36 3.58 2.12 -6.50
CA TYR A 36 3.44 2.40 -5.06
C TYR A 36 4.81 2.48 -4.39
N PHE A 37 5.75 1.64 -4.82
CA PHE A 37 7.11 1.60 -4.29
C PHE A 37 8.09 2.48 -5.06
N SER A 38 7.70 3.03 -6.21
CA SER A 38 8.57 3.92 -6.98
C SER A 38 8.70 5.31 -6.36
N THR A 39 9.91 5.86 -6.44
CA THR A 39 10.29 7.20 -6.03
C THR A 39 10.16 8.22 -7.17
N GLU A 40 9.83 7.78 -8.37
CA GLU A 40 9.58 8.66 -9.52
C GLU A 40 8.18 9.28 -9.45
N ARG A 41 7.97 10.34 -10.23
CA ARG A 41 6.65 10.98 -10.36
C ARG A 41 5.84 10.24 -11.42
N TYR A 42 4.67 9.73 -11.03
CA TYR A 42 3.72 9.11 -11.95
C TYR A 42 2.45 9.93 -12.02
N SER A 43 1.90 10.07 -13.22
CA SER A 43 0.61 10.72 -13.48
C SER A 43 -0.27 9.75 -14.24
N TYR A 44 -1.51 9.56 -13.79
CA TYR A 44 -2.48 8.71 -14.49
C TYR A 44 -3.80 9.45 -14.69
N SER A 45 -4.46 9.17 -15.82
CA SER A 45 -5.86 9.53 -16.04
C SER A 45 -6.74 8.65 -15.16
N HIS A 46 -7.61 9.25 -14.36
CA HIS A 46 -8.50 8.48 -13.50
C HIS A 46 -9.55 7.72 -14.30
N SER A 47 -9.69 6.42 -14.02
CA SER A 47 -10.68 5.55 -14.69
C SER A 47 -12.14 5.89 -14.36
N TRP A 48 -12.41 6.65 -13.30
CA TRP A 48 -13.76 7.12 -12.94
C TRP A 48 -14.06 8.54 -13.45
N ASN A 49 -13.05 9.29 -13.84
CA ASN A 49 -13.18 10.65 -14.37
C ASN A 49 -11.95 11.03 -15.19
N GLU A 50 -12.12 11.02 -16.51
CA GLU A 50 -11.05 11.26 -17.47
C GLU A 50 -10.48 12.69 -17.43
N ASN A 51 -11.20 13.63 -16.78
CA ASN A 51 -10.74 15.00 -16.59
C ASN A 51 -9.86 15.19 -15.35
N ILE A 52 -9.60 14.12 -14.58
CA ILE A 52 -8.81 14.17 -13.36
C ILE A 52 -7.52 13.38 -13.57
N THR A 53 -6.38 14.08 -13.51
CA THR A 53 -5.06 13.47 -13.44
C THR A 53 -4.64 13.38 -11.97
N LEU A 54 -4.32 12.17 -11.49
CA LEU A 54 -3.75 12.01 -10.16
C LEU A 54 -2.23 11.81 -10.29
N THR A 55 -1.49 12.72 -9.66
CA THR A 55 -0.04 12.70 -9.64
C THR A 55 0.45 12.19 -8.30
N LYS A 56 1.12 11.04 -8.28
CA LYS A 56 1.85 10.57 -7.10
C LYS A 56 3.22 11.26 -7.06
N ARG A 57 3.52 11.95 -5.98
CA ARG A 57 4.85 12.54 -5.71
C ARG A 57 5.32 12.11 -4.31
N PRO A 58 6.54 11.58 -4.16
CA PRO A 58 7.12 11.42 -2.84
C PRO A 58 7.44 12.81 -2.28
N TYR A 59 6.92 13.10 -1.10
CA TYR A 59 7.24 14.31 -0.35
C TYR A 59 8.21 13.99 0.77
N THR A 60 9.20 14.84 0.98
CA THR A 60 9.92 14.88 2.26
C THR A 60 9.05 15.57 3.31
N MET A 61 9.37 15.37 4.60
CA MET A 61 8.70 16.13 5.67
C MET A 61 8.88 17.63 5.50
N SER A 62 10.07 18.07 5.08
CA SER A 62 10.34 19.49 4.81
C SER A 62 9.49 20.04 3.68
N ASP A 63 9.26 19.27 2.61
CA ASP A 63 8.37 19.70 1.52
C ASP A 63 6.95 19.95 2.04
N LEU A 64 6.42 19.04 2.86
CA LEU A 64 5.07 19.20 3.45
C LEU A 64 4.98 20.41 4.38
N LEU A 65 5.97 20.60 5.26
CA LEU A 65 6.00 21.72 6.19
C LEU A 65 6.07 23.07 5.47
N ASN A 66 6.89 23.15 4.42
CA ASN A 66 7.01 24.35 3.61
C ASN A 66 5.71 24.63 2.85
N GLU A 67 5.08 23.61 2.27
CA GLU A 67 3.80 23.73 1.57
C GLU A 67 2.69 24.26 2.51
N PHE A 68 2.56 23.68 3.72
CA PHE A 68 1.56 24.13 4.69
C PHE A 68 1.82 25.57 5.15
N SER A 69 3.09 25.90 5.42
CA SER A 69 3.48 27.25 5.84
C SER A 69 3.21 28.29 4.76
N ALA A 70 3.53 27.97 3.49
CA ALA A 70 3.24 28.82 2.35
C ALA A 70 1.72 29.03 2.15
N ALA A 71 0.90 28.04 2.51
CA ALA A 71 -0.55 28.13 2.49
C ALA A 71 -1.15 28.87 3.71
N GLY A 72 -0.33 29.38 4.63
CA GLY A 72 -0.82 30.04 5.85
C GLY A 72 -1.49 29.07 6.83
N LEU A 73 -1.09 27.80 6.81
CA LEU A 73 -1.61 26.76 7.69
C LEU A 73 -0.55 26.35 8.70
N TRP A 74 -0.97 26.11 9.94
CA TRP A 74 -0.14 25.46 10.96
C TRP A 74 -0.67 24.07 11.30
N ILE A 75 0.24 23.18 11.67
CA ILE A 75 -0.09 21.81 12.09
C ILE A 75 -0.55 21.86 13.54
N GLU A 76 -1.84 21.62 13.76
CA GLU A 76 -2.41 21.46 15.10
C GLU A 76 -2.05 20.11 15.69
N THR A 77 -2.08 19.04 14.90
CA THR A 77 -1.78 17.68 15.35
C THR A 77 -1.31 16.82 14.19
N THR A 78 -0.34 15.94 14.46
CA THR A 78 0.06 14.86 13.56
C THR A 78 -0.25 13.54 14.22
N LEU A 79 -0.90 12.64 13.50
CA LEU A 79 -1.23 11.31 13.98
C LEU A 79 -0.72 10.25 12.99
N GLU A 80 -0.01 9.27 13.52
CA GLU A 80 0.27 8.02 12.83
C GLU A 80 -0.73 6.96 13.32
N PRO A 81 -1.62 6.43 12.48
CA PRO A 81 -2.58 5.41 12.90
C PRO A 81 -1.88 4.16 13.39
N GLN A 82 -2.20 3.75 14.61
CA GLN A 82 -1.68 2.52 15.22
C GLN A 82 -2.72 1.39 15.18
N LEU A 83 -2.26 0.15 15.32
CA LEU A 83 -3.18 -0.98 15.44
C LEU A 83 -3.95 -0.90 16.76
N THR A 84 -5.21 -1.31 16.72
CA THR A 84 -5.99 -1.51 17.96
C THR A 84 -5.38 -2.64 18.79
N GLU A 85 -5.60 -2.64 20.11
CA GLU A 85 -5.03 -3.66 21.00
C GLU A 85 -5.40 -5.09 20.57
N GLN A 86 -6.64 -5.32 20.13
CA GLN A 86 -7.05 -6.62 19.60
C GLN A 86 -6.32 -6.99 18.31
N ALA A 87 -6.07 -6.04 17.41
CA ALA A 87 -5.30 -6.28 16.19
C ALA A 87 -3.82 -6.54 16.49
N ARG A 88 -3.25 -5.82 17.46
CA ARG A 88 -1.87 -5.98 17.93
C ARG A 88 -1.62 -7.39 18.46
N ARG A 89 -2.55 -7.92 19.27
CA ARG A 89 -2.48 -9.30 19.79
C ARG A 89 -2.54 -10.35 18.67
N ARG A 90 -3.34 -10.11 17.64
CA ARG A 90 -3.47 -11.02 16.48
C ARG A 90 -2.27 -10.94 15.53
N HIS A 91 -1.64 -9.78 15.42
CA HIS A 91 -0.57 -9.53 14.45
C HIS A 91 0.63 -8.80 15.08
N PRO A 92 1.36 -9.46 16.00
CA PRO A 92 2.47 -8.84 16.73
C PRO A 92 3.60 -8.37 15.80
N HIS A 93 3.95 -9.16 14.77
CA HIS A 93 4.97 -8.80 13.78
C HIS A 93 4.64 -7.52 13.01
N LYS A 94 3.35 -7.24 12.77
CA LYS A 94 2.91 -6.02 12.09
C LYS A 94 3.11 -4.80 12.99
N GLN A 95 2.84 -4.94 14.29
CA GLN A 95 3.14 -3.89 15.25
C GLN A 95 4.63 -3.62 15.36
N GLU A 96 5.47 -4.65 15.41
CA GLU A 96 6.93 -4.48 15.42
C GLU A 96 7.42 -3.73 14.18
N TRP A 97 6.86 -4.06 13.01
CA TRP A 97 7.16 -3.34 11.78
C TRP A 97 6.75 -1.86 11.86
N MET A 98 5.54 -1.57 12.33
CA MET A 98 5.01 -0.20 12.48
C MET A 98 5.74 0.61 13.57
N ASN A 99 6.27 -0.05 14.60
CA ASN A 99 7.11 0.60 15.61
C ASN A 99 8.49 1.01 15.05
N LYS A 100 8.94 0.35 13.97
CA LYS A 100 10.27 0.56 13.38
C LYS A 100 10.24 1.50 12.18
N HIS A 101 9.16 1.53 11.41
CA HIS A 101 9.06 2.27 10.16
C HIS A 101 7.91 3.26 10.24
N LEU A 102 8.17 4.49 9.77
CA LEU A 102 7.16 5.52 9.64
C LEU A 102 6.16 5.12 8.54
N GLY A 103 4.90 4.98 8.93
CA GLY A 103 3.81 4.65 8.03
C GLY A 103 3.10 5.88 7.47
N ILE A 104 1.77 5.87 7.57
CA ILE A 104 0.91 6.95 7.08
C ILE A 104 0.82 8.04 8.15
N LEU A 105 1.04 9.29 7.75
CA LEU A 105 0.82 10.46 8.59
C LEU A 105 -0.49 11.16 8.21
N ILE A 106 -1.27 11.50 9.24
CA ILE A 106 -2.48 12.32 9.11
C ILE A 106 -2.22 13.64 9.84
N PHE A 107 -2.36 14.75 9.13
CA PHE A 107 -2.20 16.10 9.68
C PHE A 107 -3.56 16.76 9.89
N LYS A 108 -3.77 17.34 11.06
CA LYS A 108 -4.85 18.30 11.32
C LYS A 108 -4.26 19.70 11.17
N LEU A 109 -4.72 20.43 10.15
CA LEU A 109 -4.23 21.77 9.82
C LEU A 109 -5.25 22.83 10.25
N ARG A 110 -4.76 23.99 10.68
CA ARG A 110 -5.57 25.17 11.03
C ARG A 110 -5.00 26.41 10.35
N PRO A 111 -5.85 27.36 9.94
CA PRO A 111 -5.37 28.67 9.51
C PRO A 111 -4.56 29.35 10.61
N LEU A 112 -3.51 30.06 10.22
CA LEU A 112 -2.79 31.02 11.07
C LEU A 112 -3.69 32.21 11.44
#